data_AF-A0A537E7L8-F1
#
_entry.id   AF-A0A537E7L8-F1
#
_cell.length_a   1.000
_cell.length_b   1.000
_cell.length_c   1.000
_cell.angle_alpha   90.00
_cell.angle_beta   90.00
_cell.angle_gamma   90.00
#
_symmetry.space_group_name_H-M   'P 1'
#
loop_
_entity.id
_entity.type
_entity.pdbx_description
1 polymer ?
#
loop_
_entity_poly.entity_id
_entity_poly.type
_entity_poly.pdbx_seq_one_letter_code
_entity_poly.pdbx_strand_id
1 'polypeptide(L)'
;MSYNRRSRMITQGVARSPNRAMLRAVGFVDGDFDKPIVGVASGYSTMNPCNAGIQPLVDRAVAALEQAGVKPQVFGFPTVTDGVGMGTEGMKYSLVSREVIADSIETAVNGQL
;
A
#
# COMPACT_ATOMS: atom_id res chain seq x y z
N MET A 1 -3.66 -12.01 -21.84
CA MET A 1 -4.77 -11.91 -20.88
C MET A 1 -4.50 -10.69 -20.01
N SER A 2 -5.42 -9.73 -19.88
CA SER A 2 -5.15 -8.55 -19.05
C SER A 2 -5.19 -8.93 -17.57
N TYR A 3 -4.08 -8.71 -16.84
CA TYR A 3 -3.99 -9.04 -15.41
C TYR A 3 -4.57 -7.94 -14.49
N ASN A 4 -5.23 -6.92 -15.04
CA ASN A 4 -5.74 -5.74 -14.32
C ASN A 4 -7.21 -5.82 -13.84
N ARG A 5 -7.69 -7.02 -13.45
CA ARG A 5 -9.12 -7.30 -13.18
C ARG A 5 -9.82 -6.27 -12.27
N ARG A 6 -9.15 -5.80 -11.21
CA ARG A 6 -9.70 -4.80 -10.29
C ARG A 6 -9.37 -3.37 -10.72
N SER A 7 -8.10 -3.07 -11.02
CA SER A 7 -7.67 -1.71 -11.39
C SER A 7 -8.30 -1.18 -12.68
N ARG A 8 -8.83 -2.05 -13.56
CA ARG A 8 -9.61 -1.60 -14.73
C ARG A 8 -10.85 -0.77 -14.35
N MET A 9 -11.40 -0.95 -13.14
CA MET A 9 -12.58 -0.21 -12.68
C MET A 9 -12.30 1.30 -12.54
N ILE A 10 -11.05 1.67 -12.24
CA ILE A 10 -10.62 3.08 -12.10
C ILE A 10 -9.75 3.59 -13.25
N THR A 11 -9.30 2.72 -14.16
CA THR A 11 -8.41 3.11 -15.26
C THR A 11 -9.09 3.10 -16.62
N GLN A 12 -10.13 2.27 -16.83
CA GLN A 12 -10.69 2.02 -18.16
C GLN A 12 -12.01 2.76 -18.40
N GLY A 13 -12.20 3.21 -19.63
CA GLY A 13 -13.41 3.91 -20.08
C GLY A 13 -13.37 5.43 -19.87
N VAL A 14 -14.23 6.14 -20.61
CA VAL A 14 -14.29 7.61 -20.62
C VAL A 14 -14.69 8.16 -19.25
N ALA A 15 -15.61 7.50 -18.56
CA ALA A 15 -16.08 7.90 -17.23
C ALA A 15 -14.99 7.91 -16.15
N ARG A 16 -13.85 7.21 -16.38
CA ARG A 16 -12.70 7.18 -15.45
C ARG A 16 -11.63 8.21 -15.76
N SER A 17 -11.92 9.20 -16.61
CA SER A 17 -11.01 10.31 -16.89
C SER A 17 -10.58 11.08 -15.62
N PRO A 18 -11.47 11.39 -14.66
CA PRO A 18 -11.07 12.06 -13.41
C PRO A 18 -10.14 11.19 -12.55
N ASN A 19 -10.41 9.89 -12.44
CA ASN A 19 -9.55 8.94 -11.72
C ASN A 19 -8.14 8.90 -12.35
N ARG A 20 -8.05 8.81 -13.67
CA ARG A 20 -6.75 8.86 -14.37
C ARG A 20 -6.02 10.19 -14.16
N ALA A 21 -6.73 11.32 -14.06
CA ALA A 21 -6.10 12.61 -13.75
C ALA A 21 -5.40 12.58 -12.37
N MET A 22 -6.05 12.02 -11.35
CA MET A 22 -5.42 11.82 -10.03
C MET A 22 -4.23 10.86 -10.10
N LEU A 23 -4.36 9.74 -10.83
CA LEU A 23 -3.26 8.78 -10.98
C LEU A 23 -2.04 9.39 -11.71
N ARG A 24 -2.26 10.29 -12.68
CA ARG A 24 -1.16 11.03 -13.33
C ARG A 24 -0.42 11.93 -12.36
N ALA A 25 -1.12 12.54 -11.41
CA ALA A 25 -0.50 13.39 -10.38
C ALA A 25 0.49 12.62 -9.48
N VAL A 26 0.36 11.28 -9.41
CA VAL A 26 1.28 10.39 -8.69
C VAL A 26 2.17 9.57 -9.62
N GLY A 27 2.37 10.03 -10.87
CA GLY A 27 3.38 9.48 -11.77
C GLY A 27 2.92 8.35 -12.68
N PHE A 28 1.61 8.18 -12.92
CA PHE A 28 1.14 7.28 -13.98
C PHE A 28 1.30 7.91 -15.36
N VAL A 29 1.78 7.13 -16.32
CA VAL A 29 1.80 7.48 -17.75
C VAL A 29 0.81 6.64 -18.54
N ASP A 30 0.60 6.94 -19.82
CA ASP A 30 -0.42 6.29 -20.65
C ASP A 30 -0.27 4.77 -20.68
N GLY A 31 0.97 4.29 -20.81
CA GLY A 31 1.28 2.86 -20.80
C GLY A 31 1.08 2.15 -19.46
N ASP A 32 0.77 2.88 -18.37
CA ASP A 32 0.52 2.28 -17.06
C ASP A 32 -0.95 1.88 -16.85
N PHE A 33 -1.91 2.46 -17.58
CA PHE A 33 -3.34 2.23 -17.33
C PHE A 33 -3.82 0.82 -17.71
N ASP A 34 -3.05 0.10 -18.51
CA ASP A 34 -3.30 -1.29 -18.85
C ASP A 34 -2.55 -2.27 -17.95
N LYS A 35 -1.61 -1.79 -17.12
CA LYS A 35 -0.87 -2.62 -16.17
C LYS A 35 -1.74 -3.00 -14.97
N PRO A 36 -1.51 -4.16 -14.33
CA PRO A 36 -2.02 -4.39 -12.99
C PRO A 36 -1.43 -3.34 -12.03
N ILE A 37 -2.28 -2.83 -11.12
CA ILE A 37 -1.84 -1.97 -10.02
C ILE A 37 -1.67 -2.86 -8.78
N VAL A 38 -0.53 -2.79 -8.13
CA VAL A 38 -0.25 -3.56 -6.89
C VAL A 38 0.04 -2.60 -5.75
N GLY A 39 -0.80 -2.65 -4.72
CA GLY A 39 -0.57 -1.96 -3.46
C GLY A 39 0.55 -2.64 -2.66
N VAL A 40 1.58 -1.89 -2.28
CA VAL A 40 2.67 -2.36 -1.41
C VAL A 40 2.45 -1.77 -0.02
N ALA A 41 1.84 -2.57 0.86
CA ALA A 41 1.56 -2.19 2.24
C ALA A 41 2.86 -2.21 3.07
N SER A 42 3.21 -1.07 3.67
CA SER A 42 4.44 -0.90 4.44
C SER A 42 4.14 -0.60 5.91
N GLY A 43 4.73 -1.41 6.79
CA GLY A 43 4.82 -1.13 8.22
C GLY A 43 6.12 -0.44 8.61
N TYR A 44 6.81 0.26 7.70
CA TYR A 44 8.03 0.98 8.04
C TYR A 44 7.78 2.00 9.15
N SER A 45 8.63 1.98 10.17
CA SER A 45 8.56 2.89 11.29
C SER A 45 9.92 3.04 11.94
N THR A 46 10.24 4.25 12.39
CA THR A 46 11.43 4.54 13.22
C THR A 46 11.15 4.40 14.72
N MET A 47 9.92 4.01 15.11
CA MET A 47 9.54 3.80 16.52
C MET A 47 10.18 2.55 17.13
N ASN A 48 10.65 1.60 16.31
CA ASN A 48 11.24 0.36 16.78
C ASN A 48 12.22 -0.27 15.78
N PRO A 49 13.15 -1.12 16.25
CA PRO A 49 14.09 -1.80 15.37
C PRO A 49 13.45 -2.87 14.48
N CYS A 50 12.31 -3.45 14.87
CA CYS A 50 11.61 -4.49 14.11
C CYS A 50 11.10 -3.97 12.74
N ASN A 51 10.78 -2.68 12.65
CA ASN A 51 10.16 -2.04 11.49
C ASN A 51 11.09 -1.03 10.79
N ALA A 52 12.16 -0.56 11.45
CA ALA A 52 13.08 0.43 10.88
C ALA A 52 13.81 -0.09 9.63
N GLY A 53 13.95 -1.41 9.47
CA GLY A 53 14.58 -2.02 8.29
C GLY A 53 13.64 -2.30 7.12
N ILE A 54 12.35 -1.93 7.19
CA ILE A 54 11.36 -2.32 6.17
C ILE A 54 11.48 -1.48 4.89
N GLN A 55 11.88 -0.20 4.95
CA GLN A 55 11.89 0.67 3.77
C GLN A 55 12.74 0.10 2.60
N PRO A 56 13.98 -0.39 2.82
CA PRO A 56 14.74 -1.03 1.74
C PRO A 56 14.07 -2.26 1.12
N LEU A 57 13.21 -2.97 1.86
CA LEU A 57 12.45 -4.10 1.33
C LEU A 57 11.29 -3.64 0.44
N VAL A 58 10.63 -2.54 0.82
CA VAL A 58 9.60 -1.88 0.01
C VAL A 58 10.19 -1.39 -1.30
N ASP A 59 11.34 -0.72 -1.26
CA ASP A 59 12.00 -0.20 -2.46
C ASP A 59 12.38 -1.34 -3.42
N ARG A 60 12.88 -2.47 -2.89
CA ARG A 60 13.17 -3.67 -3.68
C ARG A 60 11.92 -4.29 -4.29
N ALA A 61 10.81 -4.34 -3.55
CA ALA A 61 9.54 -4.85 -4.05
C ALA A 61 8.98 -3.97 -5.18
N VAL A 62 9.02 -2.64 -5.01
CA VAL A 62 8.63 -1.66 -6.02
C VAL A 62 9.44 -1.85 -7.30
N ALA A 63 10.77 -1.91 -7.21
CA ALA A 63 11.63 -2.09 -8.37
C ALA A 63 11.35 -3.42 -9.10
N ALA A 64 11.15 -4.52 -8.36
CA ALA A 64 10.82 -5.82 -8.96
C ALA A 64 9.46 -5.81 -9.67
N LEU A 65 8.45 -5.14 -9.09
CA LEU A 65 7.12 -5.00 -9.70
C LEU A 65 7.18 -4.19 -10.99
N GLU A 66 7.91 -3.07 -10.99
CA GLU A 66 8.10 -2.25 -12.20
C GLU A 66 8.79 -3.04 -13.32
N GLN A 67 9.84 -3.80 -12.99
CA GLN A 67 10.53 -4.69 -13.94
C GLN A 67 9.60 -5.78 -14.51
N ALA A 68 8.62 -6.23 -13.73
CA ALA A 68 7.61 -7.20 -14.15
C ALA A 68 6.44 -6.57 -14.94
N GLY A 69 6.49 -5.27 -15.26
CA GLY A 69 5.41 -4.59 -15.97
C GLY A 69 4.16 -4.33 -15.11
N VAL A 70 4.33 -4.27 -13.80
CA VAL A 70 3.29 -3.90 -12.82
C VAL A 70 3.46 -2.44 -12.41
N LYS A 71 2.38 -1.74 -12.08
CA LYS A 71 2.45 -0.40 -11.50
C LYS A 71 2.28 -0.46 -9.98
N PRO A 72 3.36 -0.36 -9.18
CA PRO A 72 3.24 -0.39 -7.73
C PRO A 72 2.71 0.94 -7.17
N GLN A 73 2.01 0.88 -6.04
CA GLN A 73 1.66 2.03 -5.22
C GLN A 73 1.93 1.69 -3.75
N VAL A 74 2.79 2.45 -3.09
CA VAL A 74 3.16 2.22 -1.68
C VAL A 74 2.16 2.93 -0.77
N PHE A 75 1.74 2.27 0.30
CA PHE A 75 0.94 2.88 1.36
C PHE A 75 1.32 2.32 2.73
N GLY A 76 1.00 3.07 3.79
CA GLY A 76 1.37 2.72 5.17
C GLY A 76 0.22 2.12 5.97
N PHE A 77 0.56 1.38 7.02
CA PHE A 77 -0.36 0.99 8.11
C PHE A 77 0.32 1.21 9.47
N PRO A 78 -0.43 1.44 10.55
CA PRO A 78 0.15 1.71 11.85
C PRO A 78 0.81 0.47 12.45
N THR A 79 1.87 0.69 13.23
CA THR A 79 2.56 -0.37 13.98
C THR A 79 2.72 0.07 15.43
N VAL A 80 2.61 -0.86 16.36
CA VAL A 80 2.93 -0.65 17.78
C VAL A 80 4.14 -1.50 18.16
N THR A 81 4.76 -1.18 19.30
CA THR A 81 6.00 -1.83 19.73
C THR A 81 5.84 -2.39 21.12
N ASP A 82 5.62 -3.70 21.21
CA ASP A 82 5.39 -4.37 22.49
C ASP A 82 6.52 -4.09 23.47
N GLY A 83 7.77 -4.24 23.04
CA GLY A 83 8.95 -3.99 23.87
C GLY A 83 9.03 -2.59 24.48
N VAL A 84 8.47 -1.57 23.82
CA VAL A 84 8.39 -0.20 24.36
C VAL A 84 7.16 -0.01 25.25
N GLY A 85 6.03 -0.60 24.88
CA GLY A 85 4.78 -0.46 25.63
C GLY A 85 4.70 -1.33 26.90
N MET A 86 5.59 -2.32 27.07
CA MET A 86 5.52 -3.29 28.15
C MET A 86 5.51 -2.60 29.52
N GLY A 87 4.59 -3.01 30.40
CA GLY A 87 4.45 -2.43 31.74
C GLY A 87 3.77 -1.06 31.78
N THR A 88 3.23 -0.57 30.66
CA THR A 88 2.49 0.70 30.59
C THR A 88 1.06 0.50 30.08
N GLU A 89 0.24 1.54 30.20
CA GLU A 89 -1.10 1.62 29.60
C GLU A 89 -1.09 1.37 28.08
N GLY A 90 0.04 1.61 27.40
CA GLY A 90 0.21 1.33 25.98
C GLY A 90 0.00 -0.13 25.62
N MET A 91 0.21 -1.08 26.55
CA MET A 91 0.04 -2.51 26.28
C MET A 91 -1.41 -2.91 25.99
N LYS A 92 -2.38 -2.07 26.38
CA LYS A 92 -3.80 -2.22 26.01
C LYS A 92 -4.02 -2.07 24.49
N TYR A 93 -3.09 -1.45 23.77
CA TYR A 93 -3.17 -1.24 22.33
C TYR A 93 -2.40 -2.28 21.50
N SER A 94 -1.65 -3.19 22.13
CA SER A 94 -0.88 -4.21 21.40
C SER A 94 -1.79 -5.13 20.59
N LEU A 95 -2.71 -5.85 21.25
CA LEU A 95 -3.53 -6.85 20.58
C LEU A 95 -4.51 -6.25 19.55
N VAL A 96 -5.11 -5.10 19.86
CA VAL A 96 -6.05 -4.42 18.93
C VAL A 96 -5.34 -3.90 17.68
N SER A 97 -4.03 -3.65 17.74
CA SER A 97 -3.27 -3.22 16.56
C SER A 97 -3.37 -4.21 15.39
N ARG A 98 -3.56 -5.52 15.69
CA ARG A 98 -3.77 -6.55 14.67
C ARG A 98 -5.00 -6.25 13.82
N GLU A 99 -6.13 -5.92 14.45
CA GLU A 99 -7.37 -5.59 13.75
C GLU A 99 -7.23 -4.28 12.98
N VAL A 100 -6.61 -3.27 13.62
CA VAL A 100 -6.38 -1.98 12.97
C VAL A 100 -5.52 -2.14 11.71
N ILE A 101 -4.50 -3.01 11.72
CA ILE A 101 -3.68 -3.30 10.54
C ILE A 101 -4.51 -3.97 9.45
N ALA A 102 -5.32 -4.99 9.82
CA ALA A 102 -6.19 -5.68 8.88
C ALA A 102 -7.17 -4.70 8.20
N ASP A 103 -7.90 -3.92 9.01
CA ASP A 103 -8.87 -2.93 8.53
C ASP A 103 -8.20 -1.82 7.71
N SER A 104 -7.00 -1.38 8.09
CA SER A 104 -6.25 -0.37 7.34
C SER A 104 -5.88 -0.86 5.94
N ILE A 105 -5.41 -2.10 5.82
CA ILE A 105 -5.05 -2.69 4.53
C ILE A 105 -6.31 -2.94 3.70
N GLU A 106 -7.38 -3.47 4.29
CA GLU A 106 -8.65 -3.69 3.61
C GLU A 106 -9.24 -2.38 3.07
N THR A 107 -9.24 -1.33 3.91
CA THR A 107 -9.74 0.00 3.55
C THR A 107 -8.92 0.62 2.44
N ALA A 108 -7.58 0.58 2.53
CA ALA A 108 -6.68 1.16 1.53
C ALA A 108 -6.65 0.39 0.20
N VAL A 109 -7.10 -0.87 0.16
CA VAL A 109 -7.17 -1.64 -1.09
C VAL A 109 -8.56 -1.52 -1.72
N ASN A 110 -9.63 -1.62 -0.92
CA ASN A 110 -10.99 -1.57 -1.45
C ASN A 110 -11.51 -0.15 -1.66
N GLY A 111 -11.03 0.84 -0.90
CA GLY A 111 -11.41 2.27 -1.04
C GLY A 111 -10.89 2.93 -2.32
N GLN A 112 -10.04 2.24 -3.08
CA GLN A 112 -9.38 2.71 -4.28
C GLN A 112 -10.15 2.29 -5.54
N LEU A 113 -11.24 1.52 -5.39
CA LEU A 113 -12.06 0.95 -6.46
C LEU A 113 -13.21 1.87 -6.89
#